data_AF-A0A2D8A609-F1
#
_entry.id   AF-A0A2D8A609-F1
#
_cell.length_a   1.000
_cell.length_b   1.000
_cell.length_c   1.000
_cell.angle_alpha   90.00
_cell.angle_beta   90.00
_cell.angle_gamma   90.00
#
_symmetry.space_group_name_H-M   'P 1'
#
loop_
_entity.id
_entity.type
_entity.pdbx_description
1 polymer ?
#
loop_
_entity_poly.entity_id
_entity_poly.type
_entity_poly.pdbx_seq_one_letter_code
_entity_poly.pdbx_strand_id
1 'polypeptide(L)'
;MAVTSLLGSLIEPVSGLLGKVIEDKDQANKLAHEIATMTDRHHQELMKLQLEINREEAKGNWFQSSWRPATAWVCVLGFTVNFLISPLAAPFGFVIPQADMSIMMPVLLGMLGLAGARSFERVKGVGKR
;
A
#
# COMPACT_ATOMS: atom_id res chain seq x y z
N MET A 1 -3.57 -1.62 -3.98
CA MET A 1 -4.01 -3.03 -3.82
C MET A 1 -5.52 -3.21 -3.59
N ALA A 2 -6.28 -2.21 -3.13
CA ALA A 2 -7.74 -2.32 -3.07
C ALA A 2 -8.41 -2.12 -4.46
N VAL A 3 -7.87 -1.24 -5.30
CA VAL A 3 -8.41 -0.95 -6.65
C VAL A 3 -8.22 -2.15 -7.60
N THR A 4 -7.07 -2.84 -7.55
CA THR A 4 -6.82 -4.12 -8.23
C THR A 4 -7.84 -5.19 -7.85
N SER A 5 -8.20 -5.27 -6.56
CA SER A 5 -9.18 -6.24 -6.03
C SER A 5 -10.61 -5.92 -6.45
N LEU A 6 -10.97 -4.64 -6.50
CA LEU A 6 -12.30 -4.18 -6.92
C LEU A 6 -12.53 -4.43 -8.41
N LEU A 7 -11.57 -4.08 -9.25
CA LEU A 7 -11.65 -4.31 -10.70
C LEU A 7 -11.67 -5.81 -11.02
N GLY A 8 -10.79 -6.60 -10.39
CA GLY A 8 -10.84 -8.07 -10.45
C GLY A 8 -12.20 -8.66 -10.04
N SER A 9 -12.77 -8.16 -8.93
CA SER A 9 -14.07 -8.62 -8.41
C SER A 9 -15.28 -8.16 -9.21
N LEU A 10 -15.11 -7.16 -10.08
CA LEU A 10 -16.16 -6.66 -10.99
C LEU A 10 -16.10 -7.37 -12.35
N ILE A 11 -14.96 -7.94 -12.73
CA ILE A 11 -14.80 -8.68 -14.00
C ILE A 11 -15.63 -9.98 -14.02
N GLU A 12 -15.74 -10.70 -12.90
CA GLU A 12 -16.57 -11.92 -12.80
C GLU A 12 -18.09 -11.63 -12.92
N PRO A 13 -18.67 -10.68 -12.16
CA PRO A 13 -20.07 -10.30 -12.32
C PRO A 13 -20.38 -9.70 -13.70
N VAL A 14 -19.47 -8.90 -14.26
CA VAL A 14 -19.63 -8.28 -15.58
C VAL A 14 -19.56 -9.32 -16.70
N SER A 15 -18.67 -10.33 -16.60
CA SER A 15 -18.65 -11.45 -17.55
C SER A 15 -19.88 -12.35 -17.44
N GLY A 16 -20.41 -12.56 -16.24
CA GLY A 16 -21.68 -13.27 -16.02
C GLY A 16 -22.92 -12.53 -16.56
N LEU A 17 -22.89 -11.19 -16.58
CA LEU A 17 -23.92 -10.35 -17.19
C LEU A 17 -23.76 -10.28 -18.73
N LEU A 18 -22.54 -10.20 -19.24
CA LEU A 18 -22.25 -10.25 -20.68
C LEU A 18 -22.69 -11.57 -21.31
N GLY A 19 -22.49 -12.70 -20.64
CA GLY A 19 -22.96 -14.01 -21.11
C GLY A 19 -24.49 -14.19 -21.13
N LYS A 20 -25.26 -13.29 -20.49
CA LYS A 20 -26.73 -13.26 -20.56
C LYS A 20 -27.27 -12.33 -21.65
N VAL A 21 -26.47 -11.35 -22.10
CA VAL A 21 -26.89 -10.31 -23.06
C VAL A 21 -26.30 -10.56 -24.47
N ILE A 22 -25.22 -11.34 -24.57
CA ILE A 22 -24.51 -11.62 -25.82
C ILE A 22 -24.47 -13.14 -26.04
N GLU A 23 -25.09 -13.59 -27.12
CA GLU A 23 -25.28 -15.00 -27.47
C GLU A 23 -23.97 -15.68 -27.99
N ASP A 24 -22.95 -14.88 -28.33
CA ASP A 24 -21.69 -15.34 -28.92
C ASP A 24 -20.52 -15.29 -27.90
N LYS A 25 -20.06 -16.49 -27.49
CA LYS A 25 -18.99 -16.69 -26.49
C LYS A 25 -17.63 -16.14 -26.93
N ASP A 26 -17.36 -16.06 -28.23
CA ASP A 26 -16.08 -15.56 -28.74
C ASP A 26 -15.98 -14.04 -28.64
N GLN A 27 -17.11 -13.32 -28.76
CA GLN A 27 -17.18 -11.88 -28.52
C GLN A 27 -16.96 -11.56 -27.04
N ALA A 28 -17.58 -12.32 -26.14
CA ALA A 28 -17.43 -12.14 -24.70
C ALA A 28 -16.00 -12.39 -24.20
N ASN A 29 -15.32 -13.41 -24.72
CA ASN A 29 -13.91 -13.68 -24.40
C ASN A 29 -12.96 -12.59 -24.94
N LYS A 30 -13.22 -12.06 -26.14
CA LYS A 30 -12.45 -10.93 -26.69
C LYS A 30 -12.62 -9.66 -25.84
N LEU A 31 -13.86 -9.32 -25.46
CA LEU A 31 -14.17 -8.21 -24.57
C LEU A 31 -13.52 -8.38 -23.19
N ALA A 32 -13.59 -9.58 -22.60
CA ALA A 32 -12.94 -9.87 -21.33
C ALA A 32 -11.41 -9.70 -21.41
N HIS A 33 -10.79 -10.16 -22.51
CA HIS A 33 -9.36 -9.97 -22.74
C HIS A 33 -8.98 -8.50 -22.96
N GLU A 34 -9.81 -7.76 -23.70
CA GLU A 34 -9.61 -6.33 -23.93
C GLU A 34 -9.75 -5.53 -22.61
N ILE A 35 -10.74 -5.86 -21.77
CA ILE A 35 -10.91 -5.28 -20.44
C ILE A 35 -9.71 -5.61 -19.53
N ALA A 36 -9.22 -6.85 -19.54
CA ALA A 36 -8.03 -7.23 -18.78
C ALA A 36 -6.80 -6.44 -19.25
N THR A 37 -6.59 -6.35 -20.56
CA THR A 37 -5.46 -5.62 -21.17
C THR A 37 -5.55 -4.11 -20.88
N MET A 38 -6.74 -3.53 -20.96
CA MET A 38 -7.00 -2.12 -20.60
C MET A 38 -6.74 -1.87 -19.12
N THR A 39 -7.16 -2.78 -18.26
CA THR A 39 -6.91 -2.71 -16.81
C THR A 39 -5.42 -2.71 -16.51
N ASP A 40 -4.66 -3.61 -17.15
CA ASP A 40 -3.19 -3.68 -17.01
C ASP A 40 -2.50 -2.41 -17.53
N ARG A 41 -2.95 -1.86 -18.66
CA ARG A 41 -2.43 -0.59 -19.21
C ARG A 41 -2.69 0.57 -18.24
N HIS A 42 -3.91 0.73 -17.75
CA HIS A 42 -4.24 1.75 -16.76
C HIS A 42 -3.46 1.56 -15.45
N HIS A 43 -3.19 0.32 -15.03
CA HIS A 43 -2.33 0.07 -13.86
C HIS A 43 -0.90 0.53 -14.09
N GLN A 44 -0.33 0.23 -15.24
CA GLN A 44 1.00 0.69 -15.61
C GLN A 44 1.06 2.22 -15.69
N GLU A 45 0.02 2.87 -16.23
CA GLU A 45 -0.10 4.33 -16.28
C GLU A 45 -0.17 4.96 -14.88
N LEU A 46 -1.00 4.41 -13.99
CA LEU A 46 -1.10 4.88 -12.60
C LEU A 46 0.24 4.73 -11.86
N MET A 47 0.97 3.63 -12.07
CA MET A 47 2.30 3.44 -11.50
C MET A 47 3.31 4.45 -12.06
N LYS A 48 3.26 4.75 -13.36
CA LYS A 48 4.10 5.77 -13.99
C LYS A 48 3.80 7.17 -13.45
N LEU A 49 2.53 7.52 -13.31
CA LEU A 49 2.11 8.79 -12.72
C LEU A 49 2.60 8.94 -11.28
N GLN A 50 2.52 7.86 -10.47
CA GLN A 50 3.06 7.89 -9.11
C GLN A 50 4.58 8.10 -9.09
N LEU A 51 5.32 7.51 -10.05
CA LEU A 51 6.77 7.72 -10.19
C LEU A 51 7.10 9.15 -10.64
N GLU A 52 6.30 9.73 -11.53
CA GLU A 52 6.45 11.12 -11.98
C GLU A 52 6.20 12.10 -10.83
N ILE A 53 5.11 11.91 -10.07
CA ILE A 53 4.85 12.69 -8.85
C ILE A 53 6.02 12.58 -7.87
N ASN A 54 6.51 11.37 -7.59
CA ASN A 54 7.66 11.18 -6.70
C ASN A 54 8.93 11.87 -7.24
N ARG A 55 9.12 11.90 -8.57
CA ARG A 55 10.26 12.54 -9.21
C ARG A 55 10.16 14.06 -9.17
N GLU A 56 8.98 14.61 -9.31
CA GLU A 56 8.71 16.05 -9.18
C GLU A 56 8.82 16.51 -7.74
N GLU A 57 8.28 15.75 -6.78
CA GLU A 57 8.46 16.00 -5.35
C GLU A 57 9.94 15.95 -4.95
N ALA A 58 10.72 15.03 -5.52
CA ALA A 58 12.16 14.93 -5.28
C ALA A 58 12.97 16.10 -5.87
N LYS A 59 12.46 16.78 -6.91
CA LYS A 59 13.10 17.97 -7.51
C LYS A 59 12.75 19.27 -6.80
N GLY A 60 11.78 19.25 -5.89
CA GLY A 60 11.30 20.41 -5.17
C GLY A 60 12.28 20.97 -4.14
N ASN A 61 11.78 21.92 -3.33
CA ASN A 61 12.56 22.53 -2.26
C ASN A 61 13.09 21.48 -1.26
N TRP A 62 14.18 21.75 -0.55
CA TRP A 62 14.82 20.77 0.35
C TRP A 62 13.86 20.14 1.36
N PHE A 63 12.83 20.89 1.80
CA PHE A 63 11.77 20.38 2.67
C PHE A 63 10.83 19.38 1.96
N GLN A 64 10.51 19.60 0.68
CA GLN A 64 9.65 18.73 -0.13
C GLN A 64 10.38 17.47 -0.60
N SER A 65 11.67 17.52 -0.85
CA SER A 65 12.45 16.33 -1.21
C SER A 65 12.82 15.48 0.01
N SER A 66 12.88 16.09 1.20
CA SER A 66 13.39 15.43 2.42
C SER A 66 12.33 14.97 3.42
N TRP A 67 11.04 15.34 3.27
CA TRP A 67 10.02 14.95 4.26
C TRP A 67 9.84 13.42 4.39
N ARG A 68 9.94 12.70 3.27
CA ARG A 68 9.79 11.25 3.20
C ARG A 68 11.00 10.53 3.84
N PRO A 69 12.27 10.88 3.51
CA PRO A 69 13.43 10.45 4.29
C PRO A 69 13.38 10.85 5.77
N ALA A 70 12.98 12.08 6.12
CA ALA A 70 12.92 12.54 7.50
C ALA A 70 11.99 11.68 8.35
N THR A 71 10.82 11.33 7.80
CA THR A 71 9.87 10.42 8.46
C THR A 71 10.47 9.02 8.65
N ALA A 72 11.22 8.51 7.66
CA ALA A 72 11.94 7.25 7.78
C ALA A 72 13.02 7.30 8.87
N TRP A 73 13.79 8.38 8.98
CA TRP A 73 14.78 8.57 10.04
C TRP A 73 14.15 8.58 11.42
N VAL A 74 13.01 9.27 11.59
CA VAL A 74 12.27 9.27 12.86
C VAL A 74 11.78 7.86 13.22
N CYS A 75 11.25 7.11 12.26
CA CYS A 75 10.87 5.70 12.48
C CYS A 75 12.07 4.84 12.89
N VAL A 76 13.21 4.95 12.18
CA VAL A 76 14.43 4.19 12.48
C VAL A 76 14.96 4.54 13.87
N LEU A 77 15.04 5.81 14.24
CA LEU A 77 15.43 6.24 15.58
C LEU A 77 14.48 5.70 16.65
N GLY A 78 13.17 5.70 16.39
CA GLY A 78 12.18 5.11 17.29
C GLY A 78 12.39 3.60 17.51
N PHE A 79 12.76 2.85 16.46
CA PHE A 79 13.12 1.43 16.60
C PHE A 79 14.44 1.23 17.34
N THR A 80 15.43 2.09 17.09
CA THR A 80 16.72 2.07 17.80
C THR A 80 16.49 2.28 19.30
N VAL A 81 15.65 3.24 19.69
CA VAL A 81 15.31 3.46 21.11
C VAL A 81 14.61 2.24 21.71
N ASN A 82 13.62 1.68 21.01
CA ASN A 82 12.82 0.56 21.52
C ASN A 82 13.57 -0.77 21.59
N PHE A 83 14.32 -1.13 20.56
CA PHE A 83 14.89 -2.47 20.40
C PHE A 83 16.40 -2.55 20.64
N LEU A 84 17.11 -1.41 20.72
CA LEU A 84 18.54 -1.40 20.98
C LEU A 84 18.87 -0.67 22.29
N ILE A 85 18.48 0.60 22.42
CA ILE A 85 18.89 1.43 23.56
C ILE A 85 18.19 0.98 24.84
N SER A 86 16.89 0.73 24.79
CA SER A 86 16.10 0.26 25.93
C SER A 86 16.61 -1.04 26.56
N PRO A 87 16.81 -2.15 25.82
CA PRO A 87 17.33 -3.39 26.40
C PRO A 87 18.79 -3.26 26.88
N LEU A 88 19.59 -2.39 26.26
CA LEU A 88 20.96 -2.12 26.72
C LEU A 88 21.00 -1.28 27.99
N ALA A 89 20.03 -0.38 28.21
CA ALA A 89 19.95 0.49 29.37
C ALA A 89 19.22 -0.14 30.58
N ALA A 90 18.37 -1.14 30.32
CA ALA A 90 17.67 -1.93 31.35
C ALA A 90 18.59 -2.54 32.44
N PRO A 91 19.74 -3.17 32.12
CA PRO A 91 20.65 -3.70 33.14
C PRO A 91 21.35 -2.62 33.98
N PHE A 92 21.34 -1.35 33.54
CA PHE A 92 21.89 -0.21 34.28
C PHE A 92 20.82 0.51 35.12
N GLY A 93 19.58 0.00 35.18
CA GLY A 93 18.50 0.56 35.99
C GLY A 93 17.79 1.78 35.37
N PHE A 94 18.09 2.12 34.11
CA PHE A 94 17.40 3.20 33.41
C PHE A 94 16.12 2.70 32.73
N VAL A 95 14.98 3.31 33.08
CA VAL A 95 13.70 3.07 32.40
C VAL A 95 13.54 4.10 31.29
N ILE A 96 13.82 3.69 30.06
CA ILE A 96 13.67 4.54 28.89
C ILE A 96 12.24 4.39 28.35
N PRO A 97 11.45 5.48 28.19
CA PRO A 97 10.11 5.40 27.64
C PRO A 97 10.16 4.84 26.21
N GLN A 98 9.43 3.76 26.00
CA GLN A 98 9.31 3.09 24.71
C GLN A 98 8.37 3.88 23.80
N ALA A 99 8.74 4.06 22.53
CA ALA A 99 7.86 4.69 21.56
C ALA A 99 6.75 3.69 21.15
N ASP A 100 5.50 4.16 21.11
CA ASP A 100 4.35 3.31 20.85
C ASP A 100 4.35 2.74 19.43
N MET A 101 4.49 1.42 19.36
CA MET A 101 4.52 0.67 18.10
C MET A 101 3.18 0.70 17.36
N SER A 102 2.08 0.92 18.07
CA SER A 102 0.74 1.00 17.49
C SER A 102 0.59 2.19 16.53
N ILE A 103 1.30 3.28 16.81
CA ILE A 103 1.32 4.53 16.04
C ILE A 103 2.46 4.53 15.01
N MET A 104 3.60 3.90 15.32
CA MET A 104 4.74 3.82 14.40
C MET A 104 4.51 2.89 13.20
N MET A 105 3.86 1.75 13.41
CA MET A 105 3.66 0.75 12.34
C MET A 105 2.81 1.25 11.17
N PRO A 106 1.70 2.00 11.38
CA PRO A 106 0.96 2.62 10.28
C PRO A 106 1.81 3.56 9.42
N VAL A 107 2.67 4.36 10.05
CA VAL A 107 3.55 5.31 9.37
C VAL A 107 4.59 4.57 8.52
N LEU A 108 5.23 3.55 9.09
CA LEU A 108 6.20 2.71 8.39
C LEU A 108 5.57 1.94 7.21
N LEU A 109 4.43 1.29 7.44
CA LEU A 109 3.69 0.57 6.39
C LEU A 109 3.19 1.53 5.31
N GLY A 110 2.79 2.75 5.68
CA GLY A 110 2.46 3.84 4.77
C GLY A 110 3.61 4.19 3.83
N MET A 111 4.80 4.38 4.38
CA MET A 111 5.99 4.72 3.58
C MET A 111 6.45 3.60 2.66
N LEU A 112 6.35 2.33 3.10
CA LEU A 112 6.66 1.14 2.31
C LEU A 112 5.62 0.83 1.22
N GLY A 113 4.52 1.58 1.13
CA GLY A 113 3.41 1.29 0.22
C GLY A 113 2.60 0.05 0.64
N LEU A 114 2.82 -0.45 1.86
CA LEU A 114 2.18 -1.62 2.45
C LEU A 114 1.00 -1.25 3.36
N ALA A 115 0.58 0.01 3.44
CA ALA A 115 -0.56 0.45 4.24
C ALA A 115 -1.86 -0.30 3.91
N GLY A 116 -2.00 -0.83 2.69
CA GLY A 116 -3.14 -1.65 2.29
C GLY A 116 -3.21 -3.01 3.02
N ALA A 117 -2.13 -3.51 3.61
CA ALA A 117 -2.11 -4.81 4.28
C ALA A 117 -3.06 -4.84 5.48
N ARG A 118 -3.08 -3.80 6.33
CA ARG A 118 -4.04 -3.71 7.45
C ARG A 118 -5.48 -3.54 7.00
N SER A 119 -5.72 -2.80 5.92
CA SER A 119 -7.07 -2.66 5.36
C SER A 119 -7.56 -3.99 4.78
N PHE A 120 -6.67 -4.75 4.14
CA PHE A 120 -6.97 -6.06 3.60
C PHE A 120 -7.25 -7.11 4.70
N GLU A 121 -6.50 -7.08 5.80
CA GLU A 121 -6.76 -7.91 6.98
C GLU A 121 -8.12 -7.61 7.62
N ARG A 122 -8.54 -6.33 7.65
CA ARG A 122 -9.85 -5.92 8.14
C ARG A 122 -10.99 -6.31 7.19
N VAL A 123 -10.82 -6.14 5.89
CA VAL A 123 -11.81 -6.56 4.87
C VAL A 123 -11.98 -8.08 4.87
N LYS A 124 -10.91 -8.84 5.09
CA LYS A 124 -10.96 -10.30 5.25
C LYS A 124 -11.49 -10.77 6.61
N GLY A 125 -11.83 -9.85 7.51
CA GLY A 125 -12.40 -10.19 8.82
C GLY A 125 -11.42 -10.89 9.78
N VAL A 126 -10.13 -10.91 9.46
CA VAL A 126 -9.09 -11.60 10.26
C VAL A 126 -8.61 -10.71 11.43
N GLY A 127 -8.88 -9.40 11.39
CA GLY A 127 -8.57 -8.43 12.44
C GLY A 127 -9.70 -8.14 13.43
N LYS A 128 -10.39 -9.18 13.93
CA LYS A 128 -11.26 -9.05 15.12
C LYS A 128 -10.53 -9.56 16.34
N ARG A 129 -9.77 -8.67 16.99
CA ARG A 129 -9.47 -8.64 18.43
C ARG A 129 -8.75 -7.34 18.74
#